data_AF-A0A443PQI9-F1
#
_entry.id   AF-A0A443PQI9-F1
#
_cell.length_a   1.000
_cell.length_b   1.000
_cell.length_c   1.000
_cell.angle_alpha   90.00
_cell.angle_beta   90.00
_cell.angle_gamma   90.00
#
_symmetry.space_group_name_H-M   'P 1'
#
loop_
_entity.id
_entity.type
_entity.pdbx_description
1 polymer ?
#
loop_
_entity_poly.entity_id
_entity_poly.type
_entity_poly.pdbx_seq_one_letter_code
_entity_poly.pdbx_strand_id
1 'polypeptide(L)'
;MSKCPCMASSYNFSVGDKKNLYKVLSLDSENVCVDEIKKAYRSMALQCHPDVCPPSRREESTRMFVELQRAYETLSDPVLRRRYDHELH
;
A
#
# COMPACT_ATOMS: atom_id res chain seq x y z
N MET A 1 26.44 7.18 2.83
CA MET A 1 25.29 6.27 2.84
C MET A 1 24.03 7.10 3.01
N SER A 2 23.40 7.45 1.89
CA SER A 2 22.29 8.41 1.82
C SER A 2 21.03 7.82 2.45
N LYS A 3 20.74 8.21 3.69
CA LYS A 3 19.43 7.97 4.31
C LYS A 3 18.40 8.77 3.53
N CYS A 4 17.57 8.09 2.74
CA CYS A 4 16.41 8.69 2.07
C CYS A 4 15.57 9.46 3.12
N PRO A 5 15.33 10.77 2.93
CA PRO A 5 14.61 11.59 3.89
C PRO A 5 13.11 11.52 3.57
N CYS A 6 12.41 10.49 4.02
CA CYS A 6 10.94 10.46 3.91
C CYS A 6 10.33 10.42 5.33
N MET A 7 9.72 11.54 5.71
CA MET A 7 9.17 11.79 7.04
C MET A 7 7.90 10.98 7.30
N ALA A 8 7.71 10.68 8.58
CA ALA A 8 6.53 10.03 9.14
C ALA A 8 5.36 11.02 9.35
N SER A 9 4.14 10.45 9.41
CA SER A 9 2.87 11.07 9.82
C SER A 9 2.07 11.72 8.67
N SER A 10 0.76 11.55 8.50
CA SER A 10 -0.33 11.27 9.44
C SER A 10 -1.52 10.67 8.67
N TYR A 11 -2.14 9.63 9.24
CA TYR A 11 -3.24 8.88 8.64
C TYR A 11 -4.45 9.77 8.30
N ASN A 12 -4.69 10.01 7.01
CA ASN A 12 -5.93 10.62 6.49
C ASN A 12 -6.44 9.77 5.33
N PHE A 13 -7.47 8.96 5.63
CA PHE A 13 -8.15 8.15 4.63
C PHE A 13 -9.17 9.00 3.87
N SER A 14 -8.70 9.69 2.83
CA SER A 14 -9.58 10.40 1.89
C SER A 14 -10.18 9.40 0.90
N VAL A 15 -11.49 9.15 1.05
CA VAL A 15 -12.33 8.38 0.14
C VAL A 15 -12.43 9.13 -1.20
N GLY A 16 -11.47 8.90 -2.09
CA GLY A 16 -11.44 9.52 -3.43
C GLY A 16 -10.68 8.72 -4.46
N ASP A 17 -9.62 8.01 -4.05
CA ASP A 17 -8.72 7.34 -4.98
C ASP A 17 -8.47 5.87 -4.61
N LYS A 18 -9.54 5.05 -4.67
CA LYS A 18 -9.42 3.58 -4.64
C LYS A 18 -8.65 3.01 -5.85
N LYS A 19 -8.20 3.86 -6.77
CA LYS A 19 -7.43 3.50 -7.97
C LYS A 19 -5.92 3.60 -7.78
N ASN A 20 -5.46 4.25 -6.70
CA ASN A 20 -4.05 4.53 -6.49
C ASN A 20 -3.38 3.43 -5.65
N LEU A 21 -2.45 2.67 -6.24
CA LEU A 21 -1.80 1.54 -5.58
C LEU A 21 -0.99 1.98 -4.34
N TYR A 22 -0.46 3.20 -4.35
CA TYR A 22 0.21 3.79 -3.19
C TYR A 22 -0.76 3.98 -2.01
N LYS A 23 -1.97 4.48 -2.27
CA LYS A 23 -3.00 4.66 -1.25
C LYS A 23 -3.53 3.33 -0.71
N VAL A 24 -3.60 2.29 -1.54
CA VAL A 24 -3.93 0.93 -1.08
C VAL A 24 -2.91 0.40 -0.07
N LEU A 25 -1.61 0.69 -0.27
CA LEU A 25 -0.56 0.40 0.70
C LEU A 25 -0.51 1.40 1.88
N SER A 26 -1.48 2.32 2.01
CA SER A 26 -1.46 3.40 3.00
C SER A 26 -0.19 4.27 2.92
N LEU A 27 0.30 4.52 1.71
CA LEU A 27 1.41 5.42 1.42
C LEU A 27 0.86 6.75 0.91
N ASP A 28 1.33 7.84 1.51
CA ASP A 28 0.83 9.19 1.18
C ASP A 28 1.47 9.82 -0.05
N SER A 29 2.60 9.26 -0.50
CA SER A 29 3.35 9.78 -1.64
C SER A 29 3.86 8.65 -2.53
N GLU A 30 4.02 8.94 -3.81
CA GLU A 30 4.72 8.12 -4.79
C GLU A 30 6.25 8.14 -4.56
N ASN A 31 6.76 9.12 -3.80
CA ASN A 31 8.18 9.26 -3.46
C ASN A 31 8.60 8.37 -2.27
N VAL A 32 8.27 7.09 -2.33
CA VAL A 32 8.55 6.09 -1.30
C VAL A 32 9.60 5.08 -1.73
N CYS A 33 10.45 4.67 -0.80
CA CYS A 33 11.43 3.62 -1.06
C CYS A 33 10.75 2.23 -1.11
N VAL A 34 11.37 1.29 -1.82
CA VAL A 34 10.91 -0.11 -1.87
C VAL A 34 10.83 -0.75 -0.48
N ASP A 35 11.69 -0.34 0.46
CA ASP A 35 11.65 -0.85 1.83
C ASP A 35 10.37 -0.42 2.58
N GLU A 36 9.93 0.82 2.39
CA GLU A 36 8.68 1.33 2.96
C GLU A 36 7.46 0.65 2.32
N ILE A 37 7.49 0.41 1.01
CA ILE A 37 6.45 -0.40 0.31
C ILE A 37 6.34 -1.79 0.95
N LYS A 38 7.47 -2.47 1.18
CA LYS A 38 7.50 -3.78 1.85
C LYS A 38 7.00 -3.71 3.28
N LYS A 39 7.37 -2.67 4.03
CA LYS A 39 6.96 -2.48 5.43
C LYS A 39 5.46 -2.21 5.53
N ALA A 40 4.93 -1.37 4.66
CA ALA A 40 3.51 -1.05 4.59
C ALA A 40 2.67 -2.27 4.22
N TYR A 41 3.11 -3.06 3.22
CA TYR A 41 2.48 -4.33 2.87
C TYR A 41 2.42 -5.29 4.07
N ARG A 42 3.54 -5.50 4.77
CA ARG A 42 3.58 -6.35 5.97
C ARG A 42 2.63 -5.87 7.06
N SER A 43 2.59 -4.57 7.33
CA SER A 43 1.70 -3.98 8.34
C SER A 43 0.22 -4.20 8.00
N MET A 44 -0.16 -3.95 6.75
CA MET A 44 -1.53 -4.12 6.28
C MET A 44 -1.97 -5.58 6.20
N ALA A 45 -1.07 -6.48 5.81
CA ALA A 45 -1.33 -7.93 5.77
C ALA A 45 -1.62 -8.49 7.17
N LEU A 46 -0.90 -8.00 8.19
CA LEU A 46 -1.18 -8.35 9.58
C LEU A 46 -2.56 -7.85 10.03
N GLN A 47 -2.95 -6.64 9.62
CA GLN A 47 -4.26 -6.08 9.95
C GLN A 47 -5.43 -6.80 9.26
N CYS A 48 -5.20 -7.41 8.09
CA CYS A 48 -6.21 -8.18 7.36
C CYS A 48 -6.27 -9.67 7.76
N HIS A 49 -5.43 -10.12 8.71
CA HIS A 49 -5.37 -11.52 9.10
C HIS A 49 -6.67 -11.96 9.82
N PRO A 50 -7.22 -13.15 9.54
CA PRO A 50 -8.50 -13.62 10.12
C PRO A 50 -8.48 -13.77 11.64
N ASP A 51 -7.29 -13.84 12.25
CA ASP A 51 -7.10 -13.89 13.71
C ASP A 51 -7.34 -12.53 14.38
N VAL A 52 -7.05 -11.42 13.69
CA VAL A 52 -7.27 -10.06 14.21
C VAL A 52 -8.54 -9.41 13.68
N CYS A 53 -9.05 -9.85 12.51
CA CYS A 53 -10.23 -9.29 11.90
C CYS A 53 -11.53 -9.90 12.46
N PRO A 54 -12.46 -9.08 12.97
CA PRO A 54 -13.75 -9.57 13.41
C PRO A 54 -14.55 -10.17 12.23
N PRO A 55 -15.43 -11.14 12.48
CA PRO A 55 -16.20 -11.81 11.43
C PRO A 55 -17.05 -10.86 10.58
N SER A 56 -17.48 -9.73 11.15
CA SER A 56 -18.23 -8.67 10.46
C SER A 56 -17.44 -7.93 9.38
N ARG A 57 -16.11 -7.94 9.44
CA ARG A 57 -15.22 -7.29 8.46
C ARG A 57 -14.46 -8.26 7.57
N ARG A 58 -14.68 -9.57 7.72
CA ARG A 58 -13.93 -10.60 7.01
C ARG A 58 -14.01 -10.47 5.49
N GLU A 59 -15.16 -10.06 4.97
CA GLU A 59 -15.35 -9.83 3.54
C GLU A 59 -14.61 -8.58 3.06
N GLU A 60 -14.63 -7.49 3.84
CA GLU A 60 -13.86 -6.27 3.57
C GLU A 60 -12.36 -6.54 3.61
N SER A 61 -11.87 -7.24 4.63
CA SER A 61 -10.47 -7.65 4.75
C SER A 61 -10.00 -8.50 3.58
N THR A 62 -10.86 -9.40 3.08
CA THR A 62 -10.53 -10.21 1.90
C THR A 62 -10.38 -9.33 0.65
N ARG A 63 -11.30 -8.38 0.42
CA ARG A 63 -11.22 -7.44 -0.72
C ARG A 63 -9.97 -6.57 -0.60
N MET A 64 -9.73 -5.99 0.58
CA MET A 64 -8.55 -5.17 0.86
C MET A 64 -7.26 -5.96 0.68
N PHE A 65 -7.22 -7.23 1.11
CA PHE A 65 -6.04 -8.08 0.93
C PHE A 65 -5.72 -8.33 -0.54
N VAL A 66 -6.74 -8.58 -1.38
CA VAL A 66 -6.55 -8.74 -2.83
C VAL A 66 -6.02 -7.45 -3.47
N GLU A 67 -6.56 -6.29 -3.08
CA GLU A 67 -6.06 -5.00 -3.55
C GLU A 67 -4.63 -4.74 -3.08
N LEU A 68 -4.33 -5.03 -1.82
CA LEU A 68 -3.01 -4.90 -1.21
C LEU A 68 -1.96 -5.76 -1.92
N GLN A 69 -2.32 -7.00 -2.25
CA GLN A 69 -1.48 -7.93 -3.00
C GLN A 69 -1.14 -7.35 -4.39
N ARG A 70 -2.15 -6.88 -5.12
CA ARG A 70 -1.96 -6.25 -6.45
C ARG A 70 -1.08 -5.01 -6.38
N ALA A 71 -1.31 -4.16 -5.38
CA ALA A 71 -0.50 -2.96 -5.17
C ALA A 71 0.96 -3.30 -4.91
N TYR A 72 1.21 -4.30 -4.06
CA TYR A 72 2.56 -4.77 -3.77
C TYR A 72 3.24 -5.38 -4.99
N GLU A 73 2.56 -6.22 -5.77
CA GLU A 73 3.11 -6.83 -6.99
C GLU A 73 3.60 -5.78 -7.99
N THR A 74 2.80 -4.74 -8.24
CA THR A 74 3.18 -3.65 -9.14
C THR A 74 4.26 -2.74 -8.56
N LEU A 75 4.14 -2.35 -7.29
CA LEU A 75 5.01 -1.32 -6.70
C LEU A 75 6.34 -1.87 -6.17
N SER A 76 6.42 -3.17 -5.88
CA SER A 76 7.65 -3.82 -5.42
C SER A 76 8.66 -4.06 -6.55
N ASP A 77 8.18 -4.22 -7.79
CA ASP A 77 9.02 -4.33 -8.98
C ASP A 77 9.32 -2.94 -9.55
N PRO A 78 10.61 -2.55 -9.67
CA PRO A 78 10.98 -1.21 -10.13
C PRO A 78 10.59 -0.93 -11.60
N VAL A 79 10.45 -1.96 -12.43
CA VAL A 79 10.02 -1.83 -13.84
C VAL A 79 8.51 -1.64 -13.91
N LEU A 80 7.73 -2.46 -13.19
CA LEU A 80 6.28 -2.33 -13.14
C LEU A 80 5.86 -1.01 -12.48
N ARG A 81 6.52 -0.64 -11.38
CA ARG A 81 6.32 0.64 -10.72
C ARG A 81 6.54 1.81 -11.66
N ARG A 82 7.65 1.82 -12.41
CA ARG A 82 7.92 2.90 -13.37
C ARG A 82 6.84 3.00 -14.46
N ARG A 83 6.32 1.86 -14.94
CA ARG A 83 5.22 1.84 -15.91
C ARG A 83 3.94 2.40 -15.29
N TYR A 84 3.60 1.97 -14.09
CA TYR A 84 2.46 2.46 -13.35
C TYR A 84 2.55 3.97 -13.08
N ASP A 85 3.71 4.45 -12.62
CA ASP A 85 3.97 5.88 -12.39
C ASP A 85 3.85 6.70 -13.69
N HIS A 86 4.16 6.11 -14.85
CA HIS A 86 3.98 6.73 -16.16
C HIS A 86 2.51 6.73 -16.64
N GLU A 87 1.70 5.74 -16.25
CA GLU A 87 0.27 5.68 -16.57
C GLU A 87 -0.59 6.55 -15.63
N LEU A 88 -0.05 6.90 -14.46
CA LEU A 88 -0.72 7.72 -13.45
C LEU A 88 -0.69 9.22 -13.77
N HIS A 89 0.17 9.64 -14.71
CA HIS A 89 0.39 11.02 -15.14
C HIS A 89 -0.34 11.32 -16.46
#